data_AF-A0A922Z2V6-F1
#
_entry.id   AF-A0A922Z2V6-F1
#
_cell.length_a   1.000
_cell.length_b   1.000
_cell.length_c   1.000
_cell.angle_alpha   90.00
_cell.angle_beta   90.00
_cell.angle_gamma   90.00
#
_symmetry.space_group_name_H-M   'P 1'
#
loop_
_entity.id
_entity.type
_entity.pdbx_description
1 polymer ?
#
loop_
_entity_poly.entity_id
_entity_poly.type
_entity_poly.pdbx_seq_one_letter_code
_entity_poly.pdbx_strand_id
1 'polypeptide(L)'
;MSEAFVYDAIRTPRGKGKKDGSLHEVKPVNLLAGLLSELQRRNDLDTAAVDDVVMGVVSPIGEQGSVLPKVAALKAGWDWRCSGVQLNRFCASGLEAVNMAAMKVKSGWEDLVVAGGVESMSRVPIGSDGGAWAQDPETNSATLFVPQGIGADLIAT
;
A
#
# COMPACT_ATOMS: atom_id res chain seq x y z
N MET A 1 -26.16 -10.28 6.81
CA MET A 1 -25.12 -9.25 6.90
C MET A 1 -23.83 -9.97 7.22
N SER A 2 -22.88 -9.98 6.30
CA SER A 2 -21.53 -10.48 6.58
C SER A 2 -20.82 -9.49 7.50
N GLU A 3 -20.19 -9.98 8.56
CA GLU A 3 -19.29 -9.19 9.40
C GLU A 3 -17.86 -9.40 8.90
N ALA A 4 -17.06 -8.33 8.94
CA ALA A 4 -15.66 -8.38 8.53
C ALA A 4 -14.77 -8.61 9.77
N PHE A 5 -13.94 -9.64 9.72
CA PHE A 5 -13.01 -9.99 10.79
C PHE A 5 -11.56 -9.89 10.31
N VAL A 6 -10.66 -9.47 11.19
CA VAL A 6 -9.21 -9.51 10.94
C VAL A 6 -8.68 -10.82 11.52
N TYR A 7 -8.27 -11.73 10.65
CA TYR A 7 -7.73 -13.05 11.06
C TYR A 7 -6.24 -12.99 11.39
N ASP A 8 -5.47 -12.16 10.69
CA ASP A 8 -4.03 -12.02 10.89
C ASP A 8 -3.54 -10.63 10.45
N ALA A 9 -2.42 -10.18 11.02
CA ALA A 9 -1.79 -8.90 10.70
C ALA A 9 -0.27 -8.96 10.91
N ILE A 10 0.50 -8.75 9.84
CA ILE A 10 1.96 -8.79 9.85
C ILE A 10 2.55 -7.55 9.16
N ARG A 11 3.83 -7.28 9.42
CA ARG A 11 4.60 -6.21 8.77
C ARG A 11 6.08 -6.55 8.70
N THR A 12 6.80 -5.92 7.78
CA THR A 12 8.27 -5.92 7.80
C THR A 12 8.79 -5.09 8.98
N PRO A 13 10.06 -5.23 9.37
CA PRO A 13 10.75 -4.14 10.07
C PRO A 13 10.74 -2.87 9.21
N ARG A 14 10.89 -1.71 9.83
CA ARG A 14 11.01 -0.43 9.13
C ARG A 14 12.49 -0.05 8.99
N GLY A 15 12.98 0.01 7.75
CA GLY A 15 14.30 0.54 7.43
C GLY A 15 14.30 2.06 7.37
N LYS A 16 15.47 2.69 7.55
CA LYS A 16 15.64 4.13 7.32
C LYS A 16 15.30 4.47 5.87
N GLY A 17 14.45 5.47 5.64
CA GLY A 17 14.00 5.92 4.30
C GLY A 17 15.07 6.68 3.51
N LYS A 18 16.34 6.27 3.59
CA LYS A 18 17.52 6.90 2.96
C LYS A 18 18.39 5.81 2.34
N LYS A 19 19.35 6.21 1.49
CA LYS A 19 20.23 5.28 0.75
C LYS A 19 21.08 4.39 1.67
N ASP A 20 21.38 4.86 2.88
CA ASP A 20 22.12 4.13 3.92
C ASP A 20 21.23 3.27 4.83
N GLY A 21 19.93 3.14 4.51
CA GLY A 21 19.00 2.29 5.25
C GLY A 21 19.13 0.83 4.88
N SER A 22 18.96 -0.07 5.85
CA SER A 22 19.09 -1.53 5.68
C SER A 22 18.19 -2.15 4.63
N LEU A 23 17.02 -1.55 4.34
CA LEU A 23 16.09 -2.03 3.32
C LEU A 23 16.28 -1.35 1.95
N HIS A 24 17.26 -0.44 1.79
CA HIS A 24 17.47 0.26 0.52
C HIS A 24 17.81 -0.68 -0.64
N GLU A 25 18.49 -1.79 -0.37
CA GLU A 25 18.84 -2.79 -1.40
C GLU A 25 17.68 -3.75 -1.74
N VAL A 26 16.56 -3.66 -1.01
CA VAL A 26 15.39 -4.53 -1.19
C VAL A 26 14.34 -3.81 -2.03
N LYS A 27 14.02 -4.39 -3.19
CA LYS A 27 12.94 -3.89 -4.07
C LYS A 27 11.58 -3.96 -3.34
N PRO A 28 10.68 -2.97 -3.50
CA PRO A 28 9.37 -2.95 -2.84
C PRO A 28 8.50 -4.18 -3.17
N VAL A 29 8.58 -4.70 -4.41
CA VAL A 29 7.89 -5.95 -4.78
C VAL A 29 8.34 -7.15 -3.92
N ASN A 30 9.61 -7.19 -3.49
CA ASN A 30 10.12 -8.25 -2.62
C ASN A 30 9.66 -8.07 -1.18
N LEU A 31 9.51 -6.81 -0.71
CA LEU A 31 8.97 -6.53 0.63
C LEU A 31 7.54 -7.06 0.75
N LEU A 32 6.69 -6.75 -0.25
CA LEU A 32 5.30 -7.21 -0.26
C LEU A 32 5.22 -8.72 -0.49
N ALA A 33 5.89 -9.26 -1.51
CA ALA A 33 5.85 -10.69 -1.81
C ALA A 33 6.34 -11.55 -0.62
N GLY A 34 7.36 -11.09 0.12
CA GLY A 34 7.83 -11.77 1.33
C GLY A 34 6.77 -11.87 2.43
N LEU A 35 5.98 -10.80 2.64
CA LEU A 35 4.86 -10.83 3.58
C LEU A 35 3.73 -11.75 3.07
N LEU A 36 3.41 -11.73 1.78
CA LEU A 36 2.40 -12.61 1.20
C LEU A 36 2.78 -14.09 1.35
N SER A 37 4.05 -14.45 1.10
CA SER A 37 4.54 -15.81 1.33
C SER A 37 4.52 -16.21 2.80
N GLU A 38 4.85 -15.30 3.73
CA GLU A 38 4.78 -15.58 5.16
C GLU A 38 3.34 -15.73 5.65
N LEU A 39 2.42 -14.89 5.18
CA LEU A 39 0.98 -14.97 5.47
C LEU A 39 0.42 -16.31 4.98
N GLN A 40 0.83 -16.76 3.80
CA GLN A 40 0.44 -18.06 3.26
C GLN A 40 0.96 -19.19 4.15
N ARG A 41 2.27 -19.19 4.44
CA ARG A 41 2.95 -20.23 5.21
C ARG A 41 2.38 -20.38 6.62
N ARG A 42 2.08 -19.27 7.30
CA ARG A 42 1.68 -19.29 8.71
C ARG A 42 0.23 -19.68 8.95
N ASN A 43 -0.61 -19.55 7.91
CA ASN A 43 -2.04 -19.85 7.98
C ASN A 43 -2.42 -21.11 7.17
N ASP A 44 -1.47 -21.77 6.52
CA ASP A 44 -1.74 -22.83 5.53
C ASP A 44 -2.81 -22.38 4.50
N LEU A 45 -2.66 -21.13 4.04
CA LEU A 45 -3.70 -20.43 3.28
C LEU A 45 -3.79 -20.95 1.85
N ASP A 46 -4.98 -21.40 1.45
CA ASP A 46 -5.30 -21.61 0.05
C ASP A 46 -5.45 -20.25 -0.66
N THR A 47 -4.43 -19.90 -1.45
CA THR A 47 -4.41 -18.63 -2.19
C THR A 47 -5.48 -18.53 -3.28
N ALA A 48 -6.09 -19.66 -3.68
CA ALA A 48 -7.24 -19.67 -4.59
C ALA A 48 -8.51 -19.10 -3.96
N ALA A 49 -8.59 -19.09 -2.62
CA ALA A 49 -9.72 -18.54 -1.88
C ALA A 49 -9.60 -17.02 -1.66
N VAL A 50 -8.45 -16.40 -1.98
CA VAL A 50 -8.26 -14.96 -1.83
C VAL A 50 -8.79 -14.24 -3.06
N ASP A 51 -9.83 -13.44 -2.89
CA ASP A 51 -10.48 -12.71 -3.97
C ASP A 51 -9.63 -11.54 -4.47
N ASP A 52 -9.03 -10.78 -3.54
CA ASP A 52 -8.29 -9.57 -3.87
C ASP A 52 -7.13 -9.25 -2.89
N VAL A 53 -6.11 -8.59 -3.43
CA VAL A 53 -4.99 -8.00 -2.69
C VAL A 53 -5.04 -6.48 -2.81
N VAL A 54 -5.57 -5.83 -1.79
CA VAL A 54 -5.80 -4.38 -1.74
C VAL A 54 -4.64 -3.70 -1.02
N MET A 55 -3.86 -2.85 -1.70
CA MET A 55 -2.76 -2.16 -1.03
C MET A 55 -2.74 -0.66 -1.30
N GLY A 56 -2.46 0.08 -0.22
CA GLY A 56 -2.06 1.47 -0.29
C GLY A 56 -0.62 1.63 -0.78
N VAL A 57 -0.41 2.47 -1.80
CA VAL A 57 0.90 2.86 -2.31
C VAL A 57 0.84 4.35 -2.65
N VAL A 58 1.66 5.17 -1.99
CA VAL A 58 1.53 6.64 -2.11
C VAL A 58 2.23 7.17 -3.35
N SER A 59 3.41 6.64 -3.68
CA SER A 59 4.14 7.00 -4.90
C SER A 59 4.18 5.83 -5.89
N PRO A 60 3.08 5.56 -6.62
CA PRO A 60 2.93 4.38 -7.49
C PRO A 60 3.64 4.52 -8.85
N ILE A 61 4.93 4.83 -8.82
CA ILE A 61 5.76 5.03 -10.00
C ILE A 61 7.02 4.16 -9.93
N GLY A 62 7.57 3.81 -11.09
CA GLY A 62 8.80 3.02 -11.19
C GLY A 62 8.64 1.66 -10.51
N GLU A 63 9.49 1.37 -9.51
CA GLU A 63 9.48 0.09 -8.80
C GLU A 63 8.18 -0.18 -8.01
N GLN A 64 7.35 0.84 -7.81
CA GLN A 64 6.06 0.75 -7.12
C GLN A 64 4.86 0.93 -8.04
N GLY A 65 5.09 1.04 -9.35
CA GLY A 65 4.03 1.23 -10.34
C GLY A 65 3.38 -0.08 -10.79
N SER A 66 2.55 0.04 -11.85
CA SER A 66 1.95 -1.09 -12.56
C SER A 66 1.16 -2.05 -11.67
N VAL A 67 0.40 -1.51 -10.72
CA VAL A 67 -0.45 -2.29 -9.80
C VAL A 67 0.41 -3.30 -9.02
N LEU A 68 1.35 -2.77 -8.24
CA LEU A 68 2.33 -3.55 -7.46
C LEU A 68 1.71 -4.72 -6.65
N PRO A 69 0.49 -4.63 -6.08
CA PRO A 69 -0.11 -5.73 -5.30
C PRO A 69 -0.32 -7.01 -6.12
N LYS A 70 -0.86 -6.87 -7.34
CA LYS A 70 -1.04 -8.02 -8.24
C LYS A 70 0.30 -8.64 -8.62
N VAL A 71 1.29 -7.80 -8.94
CA VAL A 71 2.64 -8.26 -9.30
C VAL A 71 3.31 -8.98 -8.13
N ALA A 72 3.16 -8.48 -6.91
CA ALA A 72 3.70 -9.10 -5.71
C ALA A 72 3.03 -10.45 -5.39
N ALA A 73 1.70 -10.56 -5.55
CA ALA A 73 0.97 -11.81 -5.37
C ALA A 73 1.44 -12.89 -6.37
N LEU A 74 1.55 -12.53 -7.66
CA LEU A 74 2.09 -13.43 -8.69
C LEU A 74 3.54 -13.84 -8.36
N LYS A 75 4.38 -12.91 -7.92
CA LYS A 75 5.76 -13.19 -7.51
C LYS A 75 5.81 -14.12 -6.29
N ALA A 76 4.87 -14.01 -5.36
CA ALA A 76 4.75 -14.88 -4.19
C ALA A 76 4.23 -16.28 -4.54
N GLY A 77 3.84 -16.52 -5.80
CA GLY A 77 3.30 -17.80 -6.26
C GLY A 77 1.83 -18.02 -5.91
N TRP A 78 1.09 -16.96 -5.60
CA TRP A 78 -0.35 -17.05 -5.33
C TRP A 78 -1.13 -17.37 -6.60
N ASP A 79 -2.31 -17.98 -6.44
CA ASP A 79 -3.22 -18.31 -7.54
C ASP A 79 -3.47 -17.09 -8.44
N TRP A 80 -3.39 -17.31 -9.75
CA TRP A 80 -3.50 -16.25 -10.75
C TRP A 80 -4.88 -15.57 -10.75
N ARG A 81 -5.92 -16.23 -10.21
CA ARG A 81 -7.28 -15.69 -10.07
C ARG A 81 -7.38 -14.61 -9.00
N CYS A 82 -6.50 -14.64 -8.00
CA CYS A 82 -6.46 -13.63 -6.95
C CYS A 82 -6.21 -12.25 -7.58
N SER A 83 -7.14 -11.31 -7.41
CA SER A 83 -7.01 -9.98 -8.00
C SER A 83 -5.98 -9.13 -7.24
N GLY A 84 -5.67 -7.95 -7.77
CA GLY A 84 -4.89 -6.98 -7.02
C GLY A 84 -5.25 -5.57 -7.41
N VAL A 85 -5.39 -4.71 -6.41
CA VAL A 85 -5.72 -3.30 -6.58
C VAL A 85 -4.78 -2.43 -5.76
N GLN A 86 -4.38 -1.32 -6.36
CA GLN A 86 -3.52 -0.33 -5.76
C GLN A 86 -4.30 0.97 -5.60
N LEU A 87 -4.23 1.59 -4.42
CA LEU A 87 -4.92 2.84 -4.13
C LEU A 87 -4.00 3.84 -3.43
N ASN A 88 -4.35 5.12 -3.52
CA ASN A 88 -3.65 6.21 -2.88
C ASN A 88 -4.65 7.17 -2.19
N ARG A 89 -4.62 7.20 -0.86
CA ARG A 89 -5.25 8.19 0.02
C ARG A 89 -4.17 8.84 0.91
N PHE A 90 -3.04 9.20 0.31
CA PHE A 90 -1.86 9.74 1.00
C PHE A 90 -1.46 8.86 2.21
N CYS A 91 -1.14 9.47 3.35
CA CYS A 91 -0.71 8.79 4.57
C CYS A 91 -1.72 7.74 5.08
N ALA A 92 -3.00 7.88 4.72
CA ALA A 92 -4.05 6.96 5.14
C ALA A 92 -4.20 5.73 4.22
N SER A 93 -3.44 5.62 3.12
CA SER A 93 -3.64 4.58 2.10
C SER A 93 -3.64 3.16 2.65
N GLY A 94 -2.77 2.85 3.63
CA GLY A 94 -2.73 1.52 4.23
C GLY A 94 -4.00 1.17 5.02
N LEU A 95 -4.57 2.14 5.75
CA LEU A 95 -5.82 1.94 6.48
C LEU A 95 -7.04 2.00 5.55
N GLU A 96 -6.98 2.82 4.50
CA GLU A 96 -8.00 2.85 3.47
C GLU A 96 -8.14 1.50 2.76
N ALA A 97 -7.02 0.81 2.50
CA ALA A 97 -7.05 -0.55 1.96
C ALA A 97 -7.81 -1.52 2.89
N VAL A 98 -7.59 -1.42 4.21
CA VAL A 98 -8.32 -2.23 5.20
C VAL A 98 -9.81 -1.88 5.22
N ASN A 99 -10.15 -0.59 5.17
CA ASN A 99 -11.55 -0.15 5.09
C ASN A 99 -12.23 -0.67 3.82
N MET A 100 -11.56 -0.59 2.67
CA MET A 100 -12.07 -1.08 1.39
C MET A 100 -12.29 -2.60 1.42
N ALA A 101 -11.35 -3.35 1.96
CA ALA A 101 -11.48 -4.80 2.13
C ALA A 101 -12.64 -5.17 3.05
N ALA A 102 -12.79 -4.48 4.18
CA ALA A 102 -13.94 -4.67 5.08
C ALA A 102 -15.27 -4.36 4.37
N MET A 103 -15.34 -3.30 3.56
CA MET A 103 -16.53 -2.98 2.77
C MET A 103 -16.87 -4.07 1.74
N LYS A 104 -15.87 -4.62 1.04
CA LYS A 104 -16.04 -5.73 0.07
C LYS A 104 -16.58 -7.00 0.73
N VAL A 105 -16.06 -7.34 1.92
CA VAL A 105 -16.58 -8.47 2.71
C VAL A 105 -18.00 -8.20 3.21
N LYS A 106 -18.25 -7.01 3.77
CA LYS A 106 -19.57 -6.62 4.27
C LYS A 106 -20.64 -6.52 3.18
N SER A 107 -20.26 -6.23 1.93
CA SER A 107 -21.20 -6.23 0.80
C SER A 107 -21.60 -7.65 0.38
N GLY A 108 -20.84 -8.67 0.78
CA GLY A 108 -21.03 -10.07 0.37
C GLY A 108 -20.59 -10.34 -1.07
N TRP A 109 -19.68 -9.53 -1.61
CA TRP A 109 -19.13 -9.72 -2.97
C TRP A 109 -17.75 -10.37 -2.97
N GLU A 110 -17.04 -10.30 -1.85
CA GLU A 110 -15.77 -11.00 -1.62
C GLU A 110 -15.84 -11.67 -0.25
N ASP A 111 -15.23 -12.84 -0.12
CA ASP A 111 -15.22 -13.64 1.10
C ASP A 111 -13.89 -13.49 1.84
N LEU A 112 -12.77 -13.37 1.12
CA LEU A 112 -11.45 -13.25 1.70
C LEU A 112 -10.56 -12.28 0.94
N VAL A 113 -10.07 -11.26 1.65
CA VAL A 113 -9.29 -10.16 1.08
C VAL A 113 -8.03 -9.94 1.91
N VAL A 114 -6.91 -9.69 1.24
CA VAL A 114 -5.65 -9.33 1.90
C VAL A 114 -5.39 -7.85 1.69
N ALA A 115 -5.33 -7.09 2.79
CA ALA A 115 -5.25 -5.64 2.77
C ALA A 115 -4.03 -5.09 3.52
N GLY A 116 -3.49 -3.97 3.05
CA GLY A 116 -2.39 -3.28 3.72
C GLY A 116 -1.76 -2.17 2.88
N GLY A 117 -0.44 -2.08 2.90
CA GLY A 117 0.29 -1.11 2.09
C GLY A 117 1.77 -1.45 1.94
N VAL A 118 2.41 -0.84 0.95
CA VAL A 118 3.84 -0.97 0.70
C VAL A 118 4.41 0.37 0.24
N GLU A 119 5.54 0.75 0.81
CA GLU A 119 6.25 1.98 0.46
C GLU A 119 7.76 1.79 0.71
N SER A 120 8.59 2.21 -0.24
CA SER A 120 10.04 2.14 -0.19
C SER A 120 10.62 3.53 -0.49
N MET A 121 10.47 4.42 0.49
CA MET A 121 10.88 5.83 0.38
C MET A 121 12.37 6.04 0.08
N SER A 122 13.22 5.07 0.42
CA SER A 122 14.66 5.13 0.10
C SER A 122 14.96 4.89 -1.38
N ARG A 123 14.02 4.27 -2.13
CA ARG A 123 14.15 3.93 -3.55
C ARG A 123 13.21 4.77 -4.42
N VAL A 124 11.98 5.01 -3.95
CA VAL A 124 10.99 5.89 -4.57
C VAL A 124 10.64 7.00 -3.55
N PRO A 125 11.34 8.15 -3.59
CA PRO A 125 11.11 9.24 -2.65
C PRO A 125 9.67 9.77 -2.69
N ILE A 126 9.20 10.32 -1.57
CA ILE A 126 7.90 11.00 -1.52
C ILE A 126 7.82 12.12 -2.58
N GLY A 127 6.69 12.17 -3.30
CA GLY A 127 6.46 13.13 -4.38
C GLY A 127 7.04 12.75 -5.73
N SER A 128 7.64 11.55 -5.87
CA SER A 128 8.16 11.05 -7.16
C SER A 128 7.07 10.90 -8.23
N ASP A 129 5.81 10.70 -7.81
CA ASP A 129 4.63 10.58 -8.66
C ASP A 129 4.06 11.94 -9.11
N GLY A 130 4.57 13.04 -8.56
CA GLY A 130 4.14 14.40 -8.86
C GLY A 130 2.71 14.70 -8.41
N GLY A 131 1.99 15.52 -9.17
CA GLY A 131 0.57 15.82 -8.93
C GLY A 131 0.23 17.30 -9.03
N ALA A 132 -0.97 17.57 -9.57
CA ALA A 132 -1.44 18.93 -9.86
C ALA A 132 -1.45 19.83 -8.62
N TRP A 133 -1.80 19.29 -7.44
CA TRP A 133 -1.90 20.09 -6.21
C TRP A 133 -0.64 20.91 -5.92
N ALA A 134 0.55 20.32 -6.12
CA ALA A 134 1.82 21.00 -5.87
C ALA A 134 2.49 21.52 -7.16
N GLN A 135 2.32 20.86 -8.30
CA GLN A 135 3.13 21.12 -9.51
C GLN A 135 2.43 21.95 -10.58
N ASP A 136 1.10 22.04 -10.57
CA ASP A 136 0.37 22.94 -11.46
C ASP A 136 0.26 24.34 -10.83
N PRO A 137 0.85 25.40 -11.42
CA PRO A 137 0.91 26.72 -10.78
C PRO A 137 -0.48 27.31 -10.46
N GLU A 138 -1.46 27.10 -11.34
CA GLU A 138 -2.82 27.60 -11.15
C GLU A 138 -3.49 26.89 -9.96
N THR A 139 -3.47 25.55 -9.94
CA THR A 139 -4.03 24.75 -8.84
C THR A 139 -3.31 25.02 -7.53
N ASN A 140 -1.98 25.08 -7.53
CA ASN A 140 -1.17 25.34 -6.34
C ASN A 140 -1.55 26.69 -5.70
N SER A 141 -1.60 27.75 -6.51
CA SER A 141 -2.00 29.08 -6.03
C SER A 141 -3.45 29.12 -5.56
N ALA A 142 -4.37 28.44 -6.25
CA ALA A 142 -5.79 28.42 -5.90
C ALA A 142 -6.08 27.63 -4.62
N THR A 143 -5.28 26.60 -4.32
CA THR A 143 -5.46 25.70 -3.17
C THR A 143 -4.55 26.00 -1.99
N LEU A 144 -3.69 27.02 -2.11
CA LEU A 144 -2.73 27.43 -1.08
C LEU A 144 -1.88 26.25 -0.60
N PHE A 145 -1.24 25.54 -1.54
CA PHE A 145 -0.41 24.39 -1.21
C PHE A 145 0.68 24.77 -0.20
N VAL A 146 0.74 24.02 0.90
CA VAL A 146 1.75 24.18 1.95
C VAL A 146 2.31 22.80 2.32
N PRO A 147 3.64 22.63 2.40
CA PRO A 147 4.24 21.42 2.92
C PRO A 147 3.74 21.07 4.33
N GLN A 148 3.50 19.78 4.57
CA GLN A 148 2.92 19.28 5.83
C GLN A 148 3.73 19.70 7.07
N GLY A 149 5.05 19.84 6.94
CA GLY A 149 5.92 20.29 8.04
C GLY A 149 5.60 21.72 8.52
N ILE A 150 5.25 22.64 7.61
CA ILE A 150 4.87 24.02 8.00
C ILE A 150 3.54 24.00 8.76
N GLY A 151 2.58 23.18 8.33
CA GLY A 151 1.32 23.01 9.06
C GLY A 151 1.53 22.41 10.46
N ALA A 152 2.48 21.48 10.59
CA ALA A 152 2.85 20.92 11.89
C ALA A 152 3.48 21.96 12.82
N ASP A 153 4.40 22.80 12.30
CA ASP A 153 5.01 23.88 13.08
C ASP A 153 3.97 24.93 13.51
N LEU A 154 3.03 25.28 12.63
CA LEU A 154 1.94 26.21 12.95
C LEU A 154 1.01 25.68 14.06
N ILE A 155 0.76 24.37 14.12
CA ILE A 155 -0.01 23.76 15.23
C ILE A 155 0.78 23.84 16.55
N ALA A 156 2.11 23.78 16.47
CA ALA A 156 2.98 23.73 17.65
C ALA A 156 3.21 25.09 18.32
N THR A 157 2.96 26.20 17.62
CA THR A 157 3.15 27.58 18.11
C THR A 157 1.83 28.29 18.36
#